data_AF-A0A1K1RZB8-F1
#
_entry.id   AF-A0A1K1RZB8-F1
#
_cell.length_a   1.000
_cell.length_b   1.000
_cell.length_c   1.000
_cell.angle_alpha   90.00
_cell.angle_beta   90.00
_cell.angle_gamma   90.00
#
_symmetry.space_group_name_H-M   'P 1'
#
loop_
_entity.id
_entity.type
_entity.pdbx_description
1 polymer ?
#
loop_
_entity_poly.entity_id
_entity_poly.type
_entity_poly.pdbx_seq_one_letter_code
_entity_poly.pdbx_strand_id
1 'polypeptide(L)'
;MFIFEDVDLGTETLEITKKDIENLIGVEKEDTFLHHLRTVFLRNLQPTGEIGKHQIKIWRQNTWNSSFYPIFTFKLNTNDHLVDITDTPNPVGKLLLAIFIIGFPALIFSDGLIEFGLLGYWFPVLVIAIFLMVVIYAARQIYNYEKQNQLEEIFELLDIEVEEKGPEKEWSLKNICIRICAYLFCAFLVFLNVTLIISQKGYMLTLGTAIFVIPYLYTDIKIWSNKLKQKH
;
A
#
# COMPACT_ATOMS: atom_id res chain seq x y z
N MET A 1 -0.33 -12.45 -13.59
CA MET A 1 -1.18 -13.29 -14.44
C MET A 1 -1.53 -14.49 -13.60
N PHE A 2 -2.61 -14.40 -12.85
CA PHE A 2 -3.18 -15.58 -12.21
C PHE A 2 -4.17 -16.13 -13.22
N ILE A 3 -3.83 -17.31 -13.74
CA ILE A 3 -4.74 -18.15 -14.49
C ILE A 3 -5.59 -18.81 -13.40
N PHE A 4 -6.91 -18.65 -13.49
CA PHE A 4 -7.86 -19.47 -12.75
C PHE A 4 -7.70 -20.90 -13.26
N GLU A 5 -6.77 -21.66 -12.69
CA GLU A 5 -6.74 -23.12 -12.81
C GLU A 5 -7.22 -23.67 -11.47
N ASP A 6 -8.38 -24.32 -11.55
CA ASP A 6 -8.97 -25.25 -10.60
C ASP A 6 -9.46 -24.67 -9.26
N VAL A 7 -10.48 -23.80 -9.35
CA VAL A 7 -11.52 -23.77 -8.32
C VAL A 7 -12.60 -24.77 -8.74
N ASP A 8 -12.69 -25.89 -8.04
CA ASP A 8 -13.74 -26.90 -8.20
C ASP A 8 -15.07 -26.33 -7.71
N LEU A 9 -15.83 -25.77 -8.65
CA LEU A 9 -17.16 -25.19 -8.42
C LEU A 9 -18.19 -26.33 -8.28
N GLY A 10 -18.26 -26.88 -7.06
CA GLY A 10 -19.30 -27.80 -6.64
C GLY A 10 -20.71 -27.27 -6.89
N THR A 11 -21.59 -28.17 -7.29
CA THR A 11 -22.91 -27.94 -7.87
C THR A 11 -23.92 -27.23 -6.94
N GLU A 12 -23.96 -25.91 -7.03
CA GLU A 12 -25.13 -25.00 -7.10
C GLU A 12 -24.57 -23.60 -7.41
N THR A 13 -24.14 -23.36 -8.66
CA THR A 13 -23.54 -22.08 -9.05
C THR A 13 -24.62 -21.00 -9.05
N LEU A 14 -24.67 -20.18 -7.99
CA LEU A 14 -25.18 -18.82 -8.11
C LEU A 14 -24.32 -18.11 -9.17
N GLU A 15 -24.82 -18.08 -10.41
CA GLU A 15 -24.16 -17.34 -11.48
C GLU A 15 -24.19 -15.84 -11.12
N ILE A 16 -23.02 -15.27 -10.83
CA ILE A 16 -22.91 -13.86 -10.47
C ILE A 16 -23.26 -13.02 -11.69
N THR A 17 -24.33 -12.24 -11.57
CA THR A 17 -24.83 -11.40 -12.64
C THR A 17 -24.26 -10.00 -12.55
N LYS A 18 -24.34 -9.26 -13.66
CA LYS A 18 -24.03 -7.84 -13.73
C LYS A 18 -24.71 -7.04 -12.62
N LYS A 19 -25.98 -7.33 -12.34
CA LYS A 19 -26.78 -6.61 -11.35
C LYS A 19 -26.22 -6.78 -9.93
N ASP A 20 -25.72 -7.97 -9.61
CA ASP A 20 -25.11 -8.25 -8.31
C ASP A 20 -23.84 -7.40 -8.12
N ILE A 21 -23.05 -7.28 -9.18
CA ILE A 21 -21.83 -6.45 -9.20
C ILE A 21 -22.17 -4.94 -9.15
N GLU A 22 -23.23 -4.50 -9.83
CA GLU A 22 -23.70 -3.11 -9.78
C GLU A 22 -24.13 -2.70 -8.36
N ASN A 23 -24.74 -3.62 -7.59
CA ASN A 23 -25.15 -3.37 -6.21
C ASN A 23 -23.96 -3.11 -5.25
N LEU A 24 -22.74 -3.51 -5.63
CA LEU A 24 -21.53 -3.23 -4.88
C LEU A 24 -21.10 -1.75 -4.99
N ILE A 25 -21.60 -1.01 -5.99
CA ILE A 25 -21.22 0.37 -6.26
C ILE A 25 -22.12 1.33 -5.47
N GLY A 26 -21.53 2.04 -4.51
CA GLY A 26 -22.23 3.10 -3.78
C GLY A 26 -22.28 4.42 -4.55
N VAL A 27 -21.27 4.69 -5.38
CA VAL A 27 -21.19 5.92 -6.21
C VAL A 27 -20.67 5.59 -7.60
N GLU A 28 -21.45 5.94 -8.62
CA GLU A 28 -21.01 5.81 -10.01
C GLU A 28 -20.07 6.97 -10.41
N LYS A 29 -18.88 6.62 -10.90
CA LYS A 29 -17.87 7.54 -11.46
C LYS A 29 -17.06 6.85 -12.55
N GLU A 30 -16.55 7.64 -13.49
CA GLU A 30 -15.60 7.16 -14.49
C GLU A 30 -14.21 6.90 -13.87
N ASP A 31 -13.51 5.85 -14.33
CA ASP A 31 -12.11 5.56 -14.00
C ASP A 31 -11.18 6.55 -14.71
N THR A 32 -11.05 7.75 -14.13
CA THR A 32 -10.15 8.79 -14.61
C THR A 32 -9.20 9.27 -13.52
N PHE A 33 -8.00 9.69 -13.92
CA PHE A 33 -6.98 10.18 -12.99
C PHE A 33 -7.50 11.29 -12.06
N LEU A 34 -8.27 12.25 -12.58
CA LEU A 34 -8.80 13.37 -11.79
C LEU A 34 -9.81 12.91 -10.73
N HIS A 35 -10.63 11.91 -11.05
CA HIS A 35 -11.52 11.31 -10.08
C HIS A 35 -10.74 10.59 -8.98
N HIS A 36 -9.76 9.77 -9.33
CA HIS A 36 -8.88 9.14 -8.34
C HIS A 36 -8.16 10.17 -7.47
N LEU A 37 -7.65 11.25 -8.06
CA LEU A 37 -6.93 12.30 -7.34
C LEU A 37 -7.85 12.99 -6.33
N ARG A 38 -9.07 13.33 -6.76
CA ARG A 38 -10.07 13.93 -5.89
C ARG A 38 -10.50 12.98 -4.78
N THR A 39 -10.69 11.69 -5.06
CA THR A 39 -11.04 10.68 -4.05
C THR A 39 -9.93 10.58 -3.00
N VAL A 40 -8.66 10.53 -3.42
CA VAL A 40 -7.50 10.51 -2.51
C VAL A 40 -7.44 11.76 -1.64
N PHE A 41 -7.62 12.94 -2.25
CA PHE A 41 -7.55 14.21 -1.52
C PHE A 41 -8.71 14.39 -0.54
N LEU A 42 -9.94 14.02 -0.94
CA LEU A 42 -11.14 14.11 -0.12
C LEU A 42 -11.32 12.93 0.86
N ARG A 43 -10.46 11.91 0.78
CA ARG A 43 -10.55 10.67 1.56
C ARG A 43 -11.93 10.02 1.49
N ASN A 44 -12.49 9.93 0.28
CA ASN A 44 -13.78 9.27 0.11
C ASN A 44 -13.63 7.75 0.17
N LEU A 45 -14.20 7.13 1.21
CA LEU A 45 -14.12 5.69 1.48
C LEU A 45 -15.31 4.89 0.91
N GLN A 46 -16.23 5.57 0.22
CA GLN A 46 -17.38 4.91 -0.40
C GLN A 46 -16.93 3.99 -1.56
N PRO A 47 -17.52 2.79 -1.68
CA PRO A 47 -17.33 1.95 -2.86
C PRO A 47 -17.77 2.74 -4.11
N THR A 48 -16.83 2.93 -5.03
CA THR A 48 -17.04 3.73 -6.24
C THR A 48 -16.76 2.85 -7.45
N GLY A 49 -17.47 3.04 -8.55
CA GLY A 49 -17.24 2.23 -9.74
C GLY A 49 -17.75 2.84 -11.04
N GLU A 50 -17.28 2.28 -12.14
CA GLU A 50 -17.67 2.60 -13.52
C GLU A 50 -18.45 1.42 -14.09
N ILE A 51 -19.68 1.68 -14.53
CA ILE A 51 -20.54 0.66 -15.14
C ILE A 51 -20.41 0.74 -16.66
N GLY A 52 -19.74 -0.26 -17.25
CA GLY A 52 -19.64 -0.42 -18.68
C GLY A 52 -20.63 -1.45 -19.24
N LYS A 53 -20.59 -1.65 -20.56
CA LYS A 53 -21.45 -2.64 -21.22
C LYS A 53 -21.10 -4.08 -20.82
N HIS A 54 -19.83 -4.47 -20.99
CA HIS A 54 -19.32 -5.81 -20.69
C HIS A 54 -18.20 -5.81 -19.64
N GLN A 55 -18.01 -4.69 -18.96
CA GLN A 55 -17.02 -4.57 -17.89
C GLN A 55 -17.55 -3.63 -16.82
N ILE A 56 -17.33 -3.97 -15.57
CA ILE A 56 -17.59 -3.08 -14.43
C ILE A 56 -16.28 -2.91 -13.69
N LYS A 57 -15.93 -1.67 -13.37
CA LYS A 57 -14.77 -1.37 -12.54
C LYS A 57 -15.23 -0.93 -11.16
N ILE A 58 -14.61 -1.45 -10.11
CA ILE A 58 -14.92 -1.11 -8.73
C ILE A 58 -13.62 -0.81 -8.00
N TRP A 59 -13.65 0.24 -7.19
CA TRP A 59 -12.55 0.58 -6.31
C TRP A 59 -13.06 1.16 -4.99
N ARG A 60 -12.27 0.95 -3.94
CA ARG A 60 -12.58 1.45 -2.60
C ARG A 60 -11.32 1.82 -1.85
N GLN A 61 -11.30 3.03 -1.31
CA GLN A 61 -10.29 3.45 -0.37
C GLN A 61 -10.60 2.94 1.03
N ASN A 62 -9.57 2.58 1.77
CA ASN A 62 -9.63 2.40 3.20
C ASN A 62 -8.39 2.99 3.86
N THR A 63 -8.34 2.90 5.20
CA THR A 63 -7.25 3.47 6.00
C THR A 63 -5.89 2.86 5.67
N TRP A 64 -5.85 1.61 5.18
CA TRP A 64 -4.62 0.86 4.95
C TRP A 64 -4.04 1.06 3.56
N ASN A 65 -4.86 1.06 2.52
CA ASN A 65 -4.39 1.33 1.17
C ASN A 65 -4.38 2.81 0.80
N SER A 66 -5.20 3.66 1.44
CA SER A 66 -5.27 5.11 1.23
C SER A 66 -5.19 5.54 -0.24
N SER A 67 -4.01 5.91 -0.74
CA SER A 67 -3.78 6.37 -2.12
C SER A 67 -3.38 5.25 -3.09
N PHE A 68 -3.19 4.04 -2.60
CA PHE A 68 -2.64 2.87 -3.30
C PHE A 68 -3.65 1.72 -3.37
N TYR A 69 -4.94 2.02 -3.39
CA TYR A 69 -5.97 0.99 -3.56
C TYR A 69 -5.96 0.37 -4.97
N PRO A 70 -6.36 -0.90 -5.10
CA PRO A 70 -6.59 -1.55 -6.38
C PRO A 70 -7.90 -1.05 -7.03
N ILE A 71 -7.95 -1.16 -8.36
CA ILE A 71 -9.16 -1.05 -9.16
C ILE A 71 -9.43 -2.45 -9.70
N PHE A 72 -10.52 -3.06 -9.26
CA PHE A 72 -10.99 -4.35 -9.74
C PHE A 72 -11.83 -4.16 -10.98
N THR A 73 -11.57 -4.93 -12.03
CA THR A 73 -12.30 -4.93 -13.29
C THR A 73 -12.94 -6.30 -13.47
N PHE A 74 -14.25 -6.34 -13.35
CA PHE A 74 -15.12 -7.48 -13.58
C PHE A 74 -15.48 -7.53 -15.06
N LYS A 75 -15.12 -8.59 -15.76
CA LYS A 75 -15.46 -8.78 -17.17
C LYS A 75 -16.68 -9.69 -17.28
N LEU A 76 -17.61 -9.29 -18.13
CA LEU A 76 -18.89 -9.96 -18.33
C LEU A 76 -18.92 -10.60 -19.72
N ASN A 77 -19.62 -11.73 -19.84
CA ASN A 77 -19.95 -12.30 -21.15
C ASN A 77 -21.13 -11.55 -21.80
N THR A 78 -21.61 -12.05 -22.93
CA THR A 78 -22.77 -11.50 -23.64
C THR A 78 -24.11 -11.69 -22.91
N ASN A 79 -24.15 -12.59 -21.92
CA ASN A 79 -25.32 -12.86 -21.09
C ASN A 79 -25.25 -12.10 -19.75
N ASP A 80 -24.34 -11.12 -19.63
CA ASP A 80 -24.14 -10.34 -18.41
C ASP A 80 -23.70 -11.16 -17.18
N HIS A 81 -23.06 -12.32 -17.38
CA HIS A 81 -22.48 -13.13 -16.30
C HIS A 81 -20.98 -12.84 -16.17
N LEU A 82 -20.49 -12.89 -14.94
CA LEU A 82 -19.07 -12.74 -14.62
C LEU A 82 -18.24 -13.86 -15.24
N VAL A 83 -17.14 -13.49 -15.90
CA VAL A 83 -16.18 -14.44 -16.50
C VAL A 83 -14.79 -14.31 -15.88
N ASP A 84 -14.38 -13.08 -15.53
CA ASP A 84 -13.02 -12.81 -15.11
C ASP A 84 -12.97 -11.57 -14.21
N ILE A 85 -12.04 -11.57 -13.26
CA ILE A 85 -11.74 -10.42 -12.40
C ILE A 85 -10.25 -10.14 -12.52
N THR A 86 -9.95 -8.91 -12.92
CA THR A 86 -8.57 -8.43 -13.02
C THR A 86 -8.38 -7.22 -12.13
N ASP A 87 -7.16 -7.00 -11.65
CA ASP A 87 -6.83 -5.83 -10.84
C ASP A 87 -5.78 -4.96 -11.51
N THR A 88 -5.91 -3.65 -11.32
CA THR A 88 -4.84 -2.71 -11.65
C THR A 88 -4.62 -1.71 -10.51
N PRO A 89 -3.38 -1.24 -10.28
CA PRO A 89 -3.16 -0.19 -9.30
C PRO A 89 -3.72 1.13 -9.83
N ASN A 90 -4.39 1.89 -8.96
CA ASN A 90 -4.92 3.19 -9.33
C ASN A 90 -3.80 4.16 -9.80
N PRO A 91 -4.11 5.07 -10.73
CA PRO A 91 -3.09 5.87 -11.40
C PRO A 91 -2.43 6.92 -10.47
N VAL A 92 -3.12 7.37 -9.43
CA VAL A 92 -2.58 8.32 -8.44
C VAL A 92 -1.51 7.65 -7.57
N GLY A 93 -1.79 6.43 -7.07
CA GLY A 93 -0.80 5.64 -6.33
C GLY A 93 0.46 5.39 -7.15
N LYS A 94 0.32 5.05 -8.45
CA LYS A 94 1.47 4.91 -9.36
C LYS A 94 2.30 6.19 -9.45
N LEU A 95 1.64 7.34 -9.60
CA LEU A 95 2.32 8.63 -9.67
C LEU A 95 3.03 8.99 -8.35
N LEU A 96 2.38 8.80 -7.20
CA LEU A 96 2.97 9.05 -5.89
C LEU A 96 4.20 8.17 -5.65
N LEU A 97 4.16 6.90 -6.05
CA LEU A 97 5.32 6.02 -5.96
C LEU A 97 6.47 6.51 -6.85
N ALA A 98 6.19 6.96 -8.08
CA ALA A 98 7.21 7.50 -8.96
C ALA A 98 7.84 8.79 -8.40
N ILE A 99 7.01 9.71 -7.90
CA ILE A 99 7.46 10.93 -7.22
C ILE A 99 8.32 10.58 -6.01
N PHE A 100 7.94 9.57 -5.22
CA PHE A 100 8.73 9.15 -4.07
C PHE A 100 10.10 8.59 -4.51
N ILE A 101 10.13 7.68 -5.49
CA ILE A 101 11.39 7.05 -5.95
C ILE A 101 12.37 8.07 -6.55
N ILE A 102 11.87 9.08 -7.26
CA ILE A 102 12.71 10.10 -7.93
C ILE A 102 12.99 11.28 -7.00
N GLY A 103 11.95 11.82 -6.37
CA GLY A 103 12.01 13.01 -5.53
C GLY A 103 12.75 12.78 -4.24
N PHE A 104 12.66 11.59 -3.63
CA PHE A 104 13.33 11.30 -2.36
C PHE A 104 14.86 11.37 -2.49
N PRO A 105 15.52 10.69 -3.45
CA PRO A 105 16.94 10.91 -3.73
C PRO A 105 17.26 12.35 -4.10
N ALA A 106 16.45 13.00 -4.94
CA ALA A 106 16.71 14.38 -5.37
C ALA A 106 16.76 15.37 -4.19
N LEU A 107 15.93 15.18 -3.17
CA LEU A 107 15.94 15.98 -1.94
C LEU A 107 17.19 15.75 -1.09
N ILE A 108 17.70 14.52 -1.04
CA ILE A 108 18.91 14.20 -0.25
C ILE A 108 20.17 14.74 -0.94
N PHE A 109 20.16 14.76 -2.27
CA PHE A 109 21.35 15.02 -3.08
C PHE A 109 21.35 16.38 -3.80
N SER A 110 20.40 17.28 -3.49
CA SER A 110 20.19 18.53 -4.23
C SER A 110 21.45 19.38 -4.38
N ASP A 111 22.30 19.39 -3.36
CA ASP A 111 23.48 20.27 -3.31
C ASP A 111 24.79 19.49 -3.50
N GLY A 112 24.85 18.22 -3.08
CA GLY A 112 26.09 17.42 -3.04
C GLY A 112 26.51 16.80 -4.38
N LEU A 113 25.57 16.48 -5.28
CA LEU A 113 25.89 15.80 -6.54
C LEU A 113 26.71 16.67 -7.51
N ILE A 114 26.58 17.98 -7.42
CA ILE A 114 27.24 18.93 -8.32
C ILE A 114 28.70 19.15 -7.90
N GLU A 115 29.03 19.10 -6.61
CA GLU A 115 30.37 19.43 -6.11
C GLU A 115 31.35 18.25 -6.07
N PHE A 116 30.92 17.03 -5.72
CA PHE A 116 31.85 15.89 -5.55
C PHE A 116 31.74 14.80 -6.63
N GLY A 117 30.72 14.86 -7.49
CA GLY A 117 30.41 13.81 -8.46
C GLY A 117 29.94 12.49 -7.81
N LEU A 118 29.38 11.61 -8.63
CA LEU A 118 28.77 10.33 -8.20
C LEU A 118 29.73 9.39 -7.47
N LEU A 119 31.03 9.45 -7.80
CA LEU A 119 32.08 8.63 -7.19
C LEU A 119 32.39 9.02 -5.74
N GLY A 120 32.16 10.27 -5.32
CA GLY A 120 32.34 10.70 -3.93
C GLY A 120 31.21 10.24 -3.00
N TYR A 121 30.02 9.99 -3.57
CA TYR A 121 28.80 9.66 -2.83
C TYR A 121 28.34 8.20 -2.99
N TRP A 122 29.18 7.32 -3.54
CA TRP A 122 28.77 5.96 -3.87
C TRP A 122 28.20 5.19 -2.66
N PHE A 123 28.75 5.39 -1.45
CA PHE A 123 28.30 4.69 -0.25
C PHE A 123 26.93 5.21 0.24
N PRO A 124 26.70 6.52 0.44
CA PRO A 124 25.35 7.05 0.71
C PRO A 124 24.32 6.68 -0.35
N VAL A 125 24.70 6.73 -1.64
CA VAL A 125 23.83 6.32 -2.77
C VAL A 125 23.44 4.84 -2.64
N LEU A 126 24.39 3.97 -2.33
CA LEU A 126 24.14 2.54 -2.13
C LEU A 126 23.18 2.29 -0.95
N VAL A 127 23.39 2.97 0.18
CA VAL A 127 22.51 2.84 1.35
C VAL A 127 21.08 3.30 1.04
N ILE A 128 20.93 4.43 0.33
CA ILE A 128 19.61 4.92 -0.12
C ILE A 128 18.96 3.96 -1.11
N ALA A 129 19.74 3.39 -2.05
CA ALA A 129 19.22 2.41 -2.99
C ALA A 129 18.70 1.16 -2.27
N ILE A 130 19.46 0.62 -1.30
CA ILE A 130 19.04 -0.51 -0.47
C ILE A 130 17.78 -0.17 0.32
N PHE A 131 17.75 1.01 0.94
CA PHE A 131 16.59 1.48 1.68
C PHE A 131 15.34 1.58 0.79
N LEU A 132 15.45 2.17 -0.40
CA LEU A 132 14.34 2.26 -1.35
C LEU A 132 13.88 0.87 -1.81
N MET A 133 14.79 -0.07 -2.07
CA MET A 133 14.43 -1.45 -2.41
C MET A 133 13.59 -2.10 -1.30
N VAL A 134 13.99 -1.94 -0.04
CA VAL A 134 13.24 -2.45 1.12
C VAL A 134 11.86 -1.79 1.21
N VAL A 135 11.78 -0.47 1.07
CA VAL A 135 10.49 0.26 1.14
C VAL A 135 9.55 -0.17 0.01
N ILE A 136 10.05 -0.29 -1.22
CA ILE A 136 9.25 -0.75 -2.36
C ILE A 136 8.77 -2.19 -2.13
N TYR A 137 9.64 -3.07 -1.62
CA TYR A 137 9.27 -4.44 -1.31
C TYR A 137 8.17 -4.50 -0.26
N ALA A 138 8.32 -3.76 0.85
CA ALA A 138 7.32 -3.68 1.90
C ALA A 138 5.98 -3.12 1.39
N ALA A 139 6.01 -2.03 0.62
CA ALA A 139 4.81 -1.44 0.03
C ALA A 139 4.08 -2.43 -0.88
N ARG A 140 4.81 -3.22 -1.68
CA ARG A 140 4.23 -4.29 -2.51
C ARG A 140 3.57 -5.38 -1.68
N GLN A 141 4.19 -5.81 -0.59
CA GLN A 141 3.62 -6.83 0.31
C GLN A 141 2.32 -6.33 0.94
N ILE A 142 2.31 -5.10 1.47
CA ILE A 142 1.12 -4.47 2.05
C ILE A 142 0.01 -4.32 1.00
N TYR A 143 0.36 -3.85 -0.20
CA TYR A 143 -0.58 -3.72 -1.31
C TYR A 143 -1.23 -5.06 -1.67
N ASN A 144 -0.43 -6.12 -1.81
CA ASN A 144 -0.94 -7.45 -2.16
C ASN A 144 -1.85 -8.02 -1.07
N TYR A 145 -1.47 -7.86 0.20
CA TYR A 145 -2.29 -8.29 1.33
C TYR A 145 -3.63 -7.56 1.35
N GLU A 146 -3.61 -6.23 1.24
CA GLU A 146 -4.82 -5.42 1.27
C GLU A 146 -5.71 -5.66 0.04
N LYS A 147 -5.09 -5.90 -1.12
CA LYS A 147 -5.81 -6.32 -2.33
C LYS A 147 -6.56 -7.63 -2.12
N GLN A 148 -5.91 -8.64 -1.55
CA GLN A 148 -6.56 -9.92 -1.27
C GLN A 148 -7.72 -9.74 -0.31
N ASN A 149 -7.52 -8.97 0.77
CA ASN A 149 -8.59 -8.69 1.73
C ASN A 149 -9.81 -8.02 1.09
N GLN A 150 -9.58 -7.02 0.24
CA GLN A 150 -10.67 -6.35 -0.47
C GLN A 150 -11.38 -7.26 -1.47
N LEU A 151 -10.65 -8.16 -2.14
CA LEU A 151 -11.25 -9.10 -3.08
C LEU A 151 -12.14 -10.12 -2.35
N GLU A 152 -11.69 -10.61 -1.19
CA GLU A 152 -12.48 -11.49 -0.34
C GLU A 152 -13.73 -10.78 0.20
N GLU A 153 -13.63 -9.53 0.65
CA GLU A 153 -14.82 -8.74 1.06
C GLU A 153 -15.84 -8.61 -0.08
N ILE A 154 -15.38 -8.45 -1.33
CA ILE A 154 -16.25 -8.43 -2.51
C ILE A 154 -16.90 -9.79 -2.72
N PHE A 155 -16.15 -10.88 -2.55
CA PHE A 155 -16.66 -12.25 -2.69
C PHE A 155 -17.71 -12.60 -1.65
N GLU A 156 -17.48 -12.23 -0.39
CA GLU A 156 -18.48 -12.36 0.67
C GLU A 156 -19.77 -11.58 0.35
N LEU A 157 -19.65 -10.35 -0.20
CA LEU A 157 -20.81 -9.56 -0.62
C LEU A 157 -21.55 -10.12 -1.84
N LEU A 158 -20.88 -10.97 -2.63
CA LEU A 158 -21.45 -11.68 -3.77
C LEU A 158 -21.90 -13.10 -3.39
N ASP A 159 -21.97 -13.41 -2.09
CA ASP A 159 -22.34 -14.72 -1.55
C ASP A 159 -21.49 -15.88 -2.10
N ILE A 160 -20.22 -15.62 -2.41
CA ILE A 160 -19.23 -16.65 -2.78
C ILE A 160 -18.66 -17.24 -1.48
N GLU A 161 -18.49 -18.57 -1.42
CA GLU A 161 -17.87 -19.22 -0.26
C GLU A 161 -16.43 -18.70 -0.06
N VAL A 162 -16.21 -18.04 1.08
CA VAL A 162 -14.89 -17.60 1.55
C VAL A 162 -14.66 -18.22 2.94
N GLU A 163 -13.43 -18.68 3.20
CA GLU A 163 -13.08 -19.18 4.54
C GLU A 163 -13.18 -18.05 5.58
N GLU A 164 -13.98 -18.25 6.63
CA GLU A 164 -14.10 -17.29 7.73
C GLU A 164 -12.73 -16.99 8.36
N LYS A 165 -12.27 -15.74 8.21
CA LYS A 165 -11.05 -15.27 8.88
C LYS A 165 -11.32 -15.06 10.37
N GLY A 166 -10.56 -15.77 11.20
CA GLY A 166 -10.51 -15.52 12.64
C GLY A 166 -10.01 -14.09 12.97
N PRO A 167 -10.29 -13.58 14.19
CA PRO A 167 -9.98 -12.21 14.56
C PRO A 167 -8.49 -11.87 14.41
N GLU A 168 -8.18 -10.67 13.91
CA GLU A 168 -6.81 -10.20 13.72
C GLU A 168 -6.03 -10.20 15.05
N LYS A 169 -4.96 -11.02 15.11
CA LYS A 169 -4.09 -11.09 16.28
C LYS A 169 -3.19 -9.86 16.36
N GLU A 170 -2.87 -9.43 17.58
CA GLU A 170 -1.89 -8.34 17.84
C GLU A 170 -0.53 -8.61 17.17
N TRP A 171 -0.15 -9.89 17.02
CA TRP A 171 1.01 -10.37 16.28
C TRP A 171 0.64 -10.95 14.91
N SER A 172 -0.20 -10.26 14.16
CA SER A 172 -0.43 -10.58 12.76
C SER A 172 0.86 -10.33 11.94
N LEU A 173 1.02 -11.05 10.84
CA LEU A 173 2.13 -10.84 9.90
C LEU A 173 2.21 -9.37 9.46
N LYS A 174 1.06 -8.71 9.29
CA LYS A 174 0.93 -7.27 9.02
C LYS A 174 1.63 -6.41 10.08
N ASN A 175 1.35 -6.62 11.36
CA ASN A 175 1.95 -5.85 12.44
C ASN A 175 3.46 -6.07 12.56
N ILE A 176 3.93 -7.30 12.31
CA ILE A 176 5.36 -7.61 12.28
C ILE A 176 6.04 -6.90 11.11
N CYS A 177 5.45 -6.94 9.92
CA CYS A 177 5.96 -6.24 8.75
C CYS A 177 6.06 -4.73 8.98
N ILE A 178 5.02 -4.10 9.55
CA ILE A 178 5.01 -2.67 9.86
C ILE A 178 6.16 -2.31 10.81
N ARG A 179 6.39 -3.10 11.87
CA ARG A 179 7.48 -2.87 12.82
C ARG A 179 8.86 -3.01 12.18
N ILE A 180 9.09 -4.06 11.39
CA ILE A 180 10.36 -4.25 10.67
C ILE A 180 10.63 -3.06 9.76
N CYS A 181 9.63 -2.61 9.00
CA CYS A 181 9.76 -1.45 8.12
C CYS A 181 10.08 -0.16 8.90
N ALA A 182 9.40 0.06 10.02
CA ALA A 182 9.61 1.24 10.84
C ALA A 182 10.98 1.25 11.52
N TYR A 183 11.51 0.10 11.96
CA TYR A 183 12.87 0.01 12.49
C TYR A 183 13.93 0.26 11.43
N LEU A 184 13.77 -0.32 10.23
CA LEU A 184 14.66 -0.06 9.11
C LEU A 184 14.63 1.42 8.71
N PHE A 185 13.45 2.05 8.74
CA PHE A 185 13.30 3.48 8.53
C PHE A 185 14.00 4.31 9.61
N CYS A 186 13.85 3.96 10.89
CA CYS A 186 14.53 4.65 11.99
C CYS A 186 16.06 4.55 11.86
N ALA A 187 16.58 3.35 11.60
CA ALA A 187 18.02 3.12 11.41
C ALA A 187 18.56 3.95 10.23
N PHE A 188 17.80 4.00 9.13
CA PHE A 188 18.15 4.79 7.96
C PHE A 188 18.14 6.30 8.25
N LEU A 189 17.16 6.83 9.00
CA LEU A 189 17.15 8.23 9.40
C LEU A 189 18.32 8.58 10.33
N VAL A 190 18.69 7.71 11.26
CA VAL A 190 19.88 7.90 12.11
C VAL A 190 21.14 7.95 11.25
N PHE A 191 21.28 7.03 10.28
CA PHE A 191 22.40 7.02 9.34
C PHE A 191 22.48 8.31 8.52
N LEU A 192 21.38 8.76 7.91
CA LEU A 192 21.33 10.01 7.14
C LEU A 192 21.76 11.22 7.98
N ASN A 193 21.34 11.26 9.24
CA ASN A 193 21.68 12.34 10.14
C ASN A 193 23.17 12.43 10.41
N VAL A 194 23.77 11.29 10.80
CA VAL A 194 25.19 11.24 11.17
C VAL A 194 26.08 11.50 9.96
N THR A 195 25.74 10.97 8.78
CA THR A 195 26.63 10.95 7.61
C THR A 195 26.45 12.12 6.66
N LEU A 196 25.23 12.62 6.47
CA LEU A 196 24.94 13.66 5.48
C LEU A 196 24.52 14.97 6.15
N ILE A 197 23.44 14.92 6.94
CA ILE A 197 22.76 16.15 7.40
C ILE A 197 23.64 16.95 8.38
N ILE A 198 24.22 16.29 9.40
CA ILE A 198 25.12 16.96 10.36
C ILE A 198 26.39 17.45 9.66
N SER A 199 26.94 16.66 8.73
CA SER A 199 28.13 17.04 7.95
C SER A 199 27.90 18.30 7.11
N GLN A 200 26.66 18.54 6.67
CA GLN A 200 26.26 19.73 5.91
C GLN A 200 25.73 20.87 6.80
N LYS A 201 25.92 20.79 8.13
CA LYS A 201 25.41 21.77 9.12
C LYS A 201 23.88 21.92 9.13
N GLY A 202 23.15 20.91 8.66
CA GLY A 202 21.69 20.88 8.56
C GLY A 202 20.97 20.61 9.88
N TYR A 203 21.35 21.27 10.99
CA TYR A 203 20.89 20.95 12.34
C TYR A 203 19.36 21.01 12.52
N MET A 204 18.67 21.91 11.82
CA MET A 204 17.20 21.99 11.84
C MET A 204 16.54 20.73 11.26
N LEU A 205 17.09 20.20 10.17
CA LEU A 205 16.61 18.95 9.55
C LEU A 205 16.91 17.74 10.44
N THR A 206 18.04 17.77 11.16
CA THR A 206 18.37 16.76 12.18
C THR A 206 17.39 16.74 13.34
N LEU A 207 17.02 17.91 13.87
CA LEU A 207 16.00 17.99 14.92
C LEU A 207 14.64 17.49 14.40
N GLY A 208 14.26 17.88 13.18
CA GLY A 208 13.02 17.42 12.55
C GLY A 208 12.94 15.90 12.41
N THR A 209 14.01 15.27 11.93
CA THR A 209 14.07 13.81 11.78
C THR A 209 14.17 13.07 13.12
N ALA A 210 14.87 13.62 14.11
CA ALA A 210 14.95 13.05 15.47
C ALA A 210 13.58 13.00 16.16
N ILE A 211 12.70 13.98 15.91
CA ILE A 211 11.32 14.01 16.42
C ILE A 211 10.49 12.82 15.90
N PHE A 212 10.79 12.29 14.71
CA PHE A 212 10.10 11.09 14.20
C PHE A 212 10.68 9.78 14.77
N VAL A 213 12.00 9.72 14.95
CA VAL A 213 12.69 8.48 15.39
C VAL A 213 12.53 8.22 16.88
N ILE A 214 12.76 9.23 17.72
CA ILE A 214 12.85 9.05 19.18
C ILE A 214 11.53 8.55 19.79
N PRO A 215 10.35 9.13 19.48
CA PRO A 215 9.09 8.67 20.04
C PRO A 215 8.75 7.24 19.61
N TYR A 216 9.01 6.87 18.36
CA TYR A 216 8.71 5.52 17.85
C TYR A 216 9.54 4.45 18.55
N LEU A 217 10.85 4.66 18.70
CA LEU A 217 11.71 3.73 19.43
C LEU A 217 11.33 3.67 20.92
N TYR A 218 11.02 4.82 21.53
CA TYR A 218 10.61 4.88 22.93
C TYR A 218 9.31 4.12 23.21
N THR A 219 8.28 4.29 22.36
CA THR A 219 7.00 3.59 22.55
C THR A 219 7.16 2.08 22.43
N ASP A 220 7.95 1.59 21.48
CA ASP A 220 8.08 0.14 21.28
C ASP A 220 8.95 -0.52 22.37
N ILE A 221 10.00 0.15 22.85
CA ILE A 221 10.76 -0.27 24.04
C ILE A 221 9.85 -0.34 25.27
N LYS A 222 8.96 0.65 25.46
CA LYS A 222 8.01 0.67 26.57
C LYS A 222 7.01 -0.49 26.50
N ILE A 223 6.49 -0.81 25.32
CA ILE A 223 5.59 -1.96 25.11
C ILE A 223 6.30 -3.27 25.46
N TRP A 224 7.55 -3.45 25.01
CA TRP A 224 8.33 -4.64 25.31
C TRP A 224 8.65 -4.78 26.80
N SER A 225 9.05 -3.68 27.45
CA SER A 225 9.31 -3.63 28.90
C SER A 225 8.08 -4.00 29.73
N ASN A 226 6.90 -3.53 29.34
CA ASN A 226 5.64 -3.85 30.03
C ASN A 226 5.24 -5.34 29.86
N LYS A 227 5.50 -5.94 28.68
CA LYS A 227 5.25 -7.39 28.49
C LYS A 227 6.20 -8.25 29.32
N LEU A 228 7.47 -7.86 29.46
CA LEU A 228 8.42 -8.57 30.32
C LEU A 228 7.99 -8.55 31.79
N LYS A 229 7.39 -7.44 32.25
CA LYS A 229 6.85 -7.31 33.62
C LYS A 229 5.58 -8.10 33.89
N GLN A 230 4.78 -8.44 32.87
CA GLN A 230 3.59 -9.28 33.03
C GLN A 230 3.89 -10.78 33.01
N LYS A 231 5.11 -11.17 32.59
CA LYS A 231 5.56 -12.55 32.51
C LYS A 231 6.30 -13.02 33.78
N HIS A 232 6.49 -12.12 34.74
CA HIS A 232 7.05 -12.33 36.07
C HIS A 232 6.02 -11.97 37.13
#